data_AF-A0A7K8YNN3-F1
#
_entry.id   AF-A0A7K8YNN3-F1
#
_cell.length_a   1.000
_cell.length_b   1.000
_cell.length_c   1.000
_cell.angle_alpha   90.00
_cell.angle_beta   90.00
_cell.angle_gamma   90.00
#
_symmetry.space_group_name_H-M   'P 1'
#
loop_
_entity.id
_entity.type
_entity.pdbx_description
1 polymer ?
#
loop_
_entity_poly.entity_id
_entity_poly.type
_entity_poly.pdbx_seq_one_letter_code
_entity_poly.pdbx_strand_id
1 'polypeptide(L)'
;MKSKKLEEGGSTGKAACLARNSNTKNINLEMSSDEVVYDQSTPVLISMGLYSAVKVVSVTEDSEVTCKAHFDNSTITALPEKEAEEPVTRTSGRFCNSTDISGQGTKVERVNMLSTAVLGLRVVLAKSIAFNTLMSIKLFLF
;
A
#
# COMPACT_ATOMS: atom_id res chain seq x y z
N MET A 1 43.50 19.65 7.14
CA MET A 1 42.36 20.57 7.39
C MET A 1 41.19 19.72 7.87
N LYS A 2 40.84 19.82 9.16
CA LYS A 2 39.66 19.13 9.72
C LYS A 2 38.52 20.15 9.72
N SER A 3 37.44 19.81 9.05
CA SER A 3 36.16 20.49 9.17
C SER A 3 35.15 19.44 9.57
N LYS A 4 34.75 19.46 10.85
CA LYS A 4 33.50 18.87 11.33
C LYS A 4 32.68 20.07 11.77
N LYS A 5 31.55 20.33 11.11
CA LYS A 5 30.58 21.29 11.63
C LYS A 5 29.28 20.56 11.98
N LEU A 6 28.78 21.00 13.12
CA LEU A 6 27.72 20.54 14.00
C LEU A 6 26.51 19.87 13.36
N GLU A 7 25.99 18.88 14.07
CA GLU A 7 24.59 18.45 14.04
C GLU A 7 23.67 19.67 14.20
N GLU A 8 22.70 19.80 13.30
CA GLU A 8 21.56 20.71 13.46
C GLU A 8 20.34 19.82 13.69
N GLY A 9 19.93 19.74 14.96
CA GLY A 9 18.85 18.90 15.45
C GLY A 9 17.48 19.38 15.02
N GLY A 10 17.20 19.30 13.73
CA GLY A 10 15.85 19.16 13.19
C GLY A 10 15.66 17.71 12.79
N SER A 11 14.56 17.08 13.19
CA SER A 11 14.23 15.73 12.71
C SER A 11 14.22 15.77 11.18
N THR A 12 15.19 15.10 10.57
CA THR A 12 15.38 15.11 9.12
C THR A 12 14.50 14.01 8.54
N GLY A 13 13.47 14.41 7.80
CA GLY A 13 12.60 13.52 7.05
C GLY A 13 13.20 13.13 5.70
N LYS A 14 12.53 12.21 5.01
CA LYS A 14 12.84 11.87 3.62
C LYS A 14 11.59 12.05 2.77
N ALA A 15 11.73 12.74 1.65
CA ALA A 15 10.68 12.85 0.65
C ALA A 15 11.07 12.07 -0.61
N ALA A 16 10.11 11.39 -1.22
CA ALA A 16 10.30 10.64 -2.45
C ALA A 16 9.33 11.13 -3.53
N CYS A 17 9.81 11.22 -4.76
CA CYS A 17 8.98 11.48 -5.93
C CYS A 17 9.14 10.34 -6.90
N LEU A 18 8.00 9.81 -7.33
CA LEU A 18 7.89 8.66 -8.19
C LEU A 18 7.13 9.04 -9.45
N ALA A 19 7.79 8.98 -10.60
CA ALA A 19 7.11 8.93 -11.89
C ALA A 19 6.90 7.47 -12.27
N ARG A 20 5.64 7.06 -12.43
CA ARG A 20 5.27 5.67 -12.71
C ARG A 20 4.64 5.56 -14.10
N ASN A 21 4.88 4.43 -14.76
CA ASN A 21 4.20 4.02 -16.00
C ASN A 21 4.35 5.02 -17.17
N SER A 22 5.54 5.61 -17.35
CA SER A 22 5.83 6.48 -18.50
C SER A 22 6.09 5.66 -19.76
N ASN A 23 5.67 6.16 -20.92
CA ASN A 23 6.02 5.60 -22.22
C ASN A 23 7.44 6.02 -22.68
N THR A 24 8.03 7.03 -22.03
CA THR A 24 9.32 7.60 -22.41
C THR A 24 10.42 7.16 -21.44
N LYS A 25 11.61 6.93 -21.99
CA LYS A 25 12.82 6.64 -21.20
C LYS A 25 13.45 7.91 -20.61
N ASN A 26 13.16 9.07 -21.20
CA ASN A 26 13.68 10.35 -20.72
C ASN A 26 12.74 10.90 -19.65
N ILE A 27 13.00 10.49 -18.40
CA ILE A 27 12.30 11.00 -17.22
C ILE A 27 13.34 11.69 -16.35
N ASN A 28 13.15 12.97 -16.09
CA ASN A 28 13.97 13.72 -15.14
C ASN A 28 13.10 14.21 -13.98
N LEU A 29 13.54 13.94 -12.76
CA LEU A 29 12.84 14.34 -11.53
C LEU A 29 13.60 15.47 -10.85
N GLU A 30 12.93 16.61 -10.71
CA GLU A 30 13.42 17.77 -10.00
C GLU A 30 12.66 17.92 -8.69
N MET A 31 13.38 18.21 -7.62
CA MET A 31 12.84 18.45 -6.28
C MET A 31 13.45 19.71 -5.70
N SER A 32 12.72 20.42 -4.85
CA SER A 32 13.14 21.68 -4.24
C SER A 32 14.19 21.55 -3.11
N SER A 33 14.74 20.36 -2.85
CA SER A 33 15.79 20.13 -1.84
C SER A 33 17.10 19.71 -2.50
N ASP A 34 18.21 20.31 -2.04
CA ASP A 34 19.56 20.09 -2.59
C ASP A 34 20.21 18.80 -2.04
N GLU A 35 19.74 18.28 -0.91
CA GLU A 35 20.30 17.07 -0.30
C GLU A 35 19.68 15.81 -0.90
N VAL A 36 20.29 15.32 -1.98
CA VAL A 36 19.87 14.09 -2.65
C VAL A 36 20.35 12.86 -1.89
N VAL A 37 19.40 12.04 -1.44
CA VAL A 37 19.66 10.75 -0.77
C VAL A 37 19.79 9.63 -1.80
N TYR A 38 18.96 9.67 -2.84
CA TYR A 38 18.97 8.70 -3.92
C TYR A 38 18.40 9.31 -5.20
N ASP A 39 19.14 9.17 -6.30
CA ASP A 39 18.67 9.57 -7.63
C ASP A 39 18.81 8.39 -8.59
N GLN A 40 17.69 7.91 -9.10
CA GLN A 40 17.67 6.89 -10.12
C GLN A 40 17.95 7.54 -11.49
N SER A 41 19.24 7.70 -11.79
CA SER A 41 19.74 8.30 -13.03
C SER A 41 19.27 7.59 -14.32
N THR A 42 18.89 6.32 -14.23
CA THR A 42 18.31 5.55 -15.35
C THR A 42 16.95 4.97 -14.97
N PRO A 43 15.86 5.37 -15.66
CA PRO A 43 14.53 4.82 -15.39
C PRO A 43 14.46 3.30 -15.57
N VAL A 44 13.71 2.65 -14.69
CA VAL A 44 13.52 1.19 -14.68
C VAL A 44 12.40 0.79 -15.63
N LEU A 45 12.68 -0.16 -16.51
CA LEU A 45 11.69 -0.79 -17.37
C LEU A 45 10.86 -1.79 -16.55
N ILE A 46 9.54 -1.61 -16.52
CA ILE A 46 8.61 -2.55 -15.91
C ILE A 46 8.09 -3.57 -16.95
N SER A 47 7.52 -4.69 -16.49
CA SER A 47 7.08 -5.81 -17.33
C SER A 47 6.06 -5.45 -18.42
N MET A 48 5.44 -4.28 -18.35
CA MET A 48 4.50 -3.75 -19.34
C MET A 48 5.16 -2.91 -20.45
N GLY A 49 6.49 -2.84 -20.51
CA GLY A 49 7.21 -2.03 -21.50
C GLY A 49 7.23 -0.53 -21.18
N LEU A 50 6.82 -0.14 -19.97
CA LEU A 50 6.79 1.24 -19.49
C LEU A 50 7.99 1.50 -18.58
N TYR A 51 8.33 2.78 -18.39
CA TYR A 51 9.44 3.22 -17.55
C TYR A 51 8.92 3.86 -16.26
N SER A 52 9.66 3.67 -15.17
CA SER A 52 9.43 4.36 -13.90
C SER A 52 10.75 4.92 -13.38
N ALA A 53 10.69 6.06 -12.71
CA ALA A 53 11.84 6.72 -12.11
C ALA A 53 11.50 7.21 -10.70
N VAL A 54 12.47 7.17 -9.80
CA VAL A 54 12.30 7.65 -8.42
C VAL A 54 13.49 8.49 -7.98
N LYS A 55 13.20 9.56 -7.26
CA LYS A 55 14.19 10.43 -6.62
C LYS A 55 13.81 10.65 -5.16
N VAL A 56 14.79 10.62 -4.28
CA VAL A 56 14.63 10.77 -2.83
C VAL A 56 15.58 11.84 -2.32
N VAL A 57 15.05 12.78 -1.56
CA VAL A 57 15.79 13.89 -0.94
C VAL A 57 15.57 13.92 0.57
N SER A 58 16.56 14.41 1.30
CA SER A 58 16.40 14.75 2.72
C SER A 58 15.63 16.06 2.81
N VAL A 59 14.73 16.14 3.79
CA VAL A 59 13.86 17.31 3.99
C VAL A 59 13.77 17.61 5.47
N THR A 60 13.61 18.88 5.82
CA THR A 60 13.26 19.27 7.19
C THR A 60 11.75 19.12 7.38
N GLU A 61 11.29 18.78 8.59
CA GLU A 61 9.87 18.48 8.87
C GLU A 61 8.88 19.59 8.42
N ASP A 62 9.30 20.86 8.42
CA ASP A 62 8.44 21.99 8.03
C ASP A 62 8.65 22.46 6.58
N SER A 63 9.45 21.75 5.78
CA SER A 63 9.74 22.16 4.39
C SER A 63 8.67 21.68 3.40
N GLU A 64 8.15 22.61 2.61
CA GLU A 64 7.26 22.27 1.50
C GLU A 64 8.09 21.75 0.32
N VAL A 65 7.86 20.48 -0.05
CA VAL A 65 8.62 19.79 -1.09
C VAL A 65 7.83 19.79 -2.37
N THR A 66 8.29 20.52 -3.39
CA THR A 66 7.69 20.42 -4.73
C THR A 66 8.41 19.35 -5.53
N CYS A 67 7.67 18.47 -6.22
CA CYS A 67 8.26 17.60 -7.23
C CYS A 67 7.82 18.00 -8.64
N LYS A 68 8.78 18.11 -9.56
CA LYS A 68 8.52 18.28 -10.98
C LYS A 68 9.06 17.08 -11.74
N ALA A 69 8.21 16.46 -12.53
CA ALA A 69 8.59 15.41 -13.47
C ALA A 69 8.64 16.00 -14.88
N HIS A 70 9.82 15.98 -15.47
CA HIS A 70 10.04 16.36 -16.86
C HIS A 70 10.07 15.11 -17.73
N PHE A 71 9.19 15.11 -18.73
CA PHE A 71 9.11 14.14 -19.81
C PHE A 71 9.48 14.83 -21.12
N ASP A 72 9.74 14.06 -22.17
CA ASP A 72 10.15 14.57 -23.50
C ASP A 72 9.29 15.73 -24.05
N ASN A 73 8.00 15.76 -23.70
CA ASN A 73 7.06 16.75 -24.23
C ASN A 73 6.15 17.38 -23.17
N SER A 74 6.41 17.16 -21.88
CA SER A 74 5.56 17.69 -20.81
C SER A 74 6.31 17.82 -19.49
N THR A 75 5.91 18.80 -18.68
CA THR A 75 6.37 18.91 -17.29
C THR A 75 5.13 18.86 -16.41
N ILE A 76 5.10 17.91 -15.48
CA ILE A 76 4.02 17.77 -14.51
C ILE A 76 4.57 18.16 -13.15
N THR A 77 3.93 19.14 -12.51
CA THR A 77 4.25 19.53 -11.13
C THR A 77 3.30 18.82 -10.18
N ALA A 78 3.85 18.02 -9.28
CA ALA A 78 3.12 17.47 -8.15
C ALA A 78 3.38 18.34 -6.93
N LEU A 79 2.31 18.88 -6.36
CA LEU A 79 2.33 19.49 -5.03
C LEU A 79 2.20 18.39 -3.98
N PRO A 80 2.88 18.49 -2.84
CA PRO A 80 2.68 17.57 -1.73
C PRO A 80 1.24 17.75 -1.24
N GLU A 81 0.47 16.66 -1.25
CA GLU A 81 -0.85 16.64 -0.62
C GLU A 81 -0.60 16.85 0.87
N LYS A 82 -0.90 18.05 1.40
CA LYS A 82 -0.92 18.27 2.84
C LYS A 82 -1.90 17.26 3.42
N GLU A 83 -1.46 16.48 4.41
CA GLU A 83 -2.40 15.71 5.22
C GLU A 83 -3.49 16.69 5.67
N ALA A 84 -4.72 16.41 5.28
CA ALA A 84 -5.86 17.20 5.69
C ALA A 84 -5.88 17.22 7.22
N GLU A 85 -5.74 18.42 7.81
CA GLU A 85 -6.14 18.63 9.21
C GLU A 85 -7.54 18.04 9.36
N GLU A 86 -7.72 17.09 10.30
CA GLU A 86 -9.00 16.42 10.52
C GLU A 86 -10.13 17.44 10.65
N PRO A 87 -11.11 17.48 9.73
CA PRO A 87 -12.41 18.01 10.06
C PRO A 87 -13.20 16.83 10.63
N VAL A 88 -13.41 16.86 11.94
CA VAL A 88 -14.45 16.07 12.60
C VAL A 88 -15.79 16.47 11.98
N THR A 89 -16.20 15.81 10.89
CA THR A 89 -17.61 15.63 10.53
C THR A 89 -17.76 14.58 9.44
N ARG A 90 -18.21 13.41 9.89
CA ARG A 90 -18.98 12.35 9.21
C ARG A 90 -19.12 12.47 7.68
N THR A 91 -18.78 11.34 7.04
CA THR A 91 -18.92 10.99 5.61
C THR A 91 -17.66 11.21 4.76
N SER A 92 -16.52 10.67 5.21
CA SER A 92 -15.41 10.36 4.32
C SER A 92 -15.74 9.07 3.56
N GLY A 93 -16.08 9.21 2.27
CA GLY A 93 -16.23 8.11 1.34
C GLY A 93 -14.91 7.35 1.24
N ARG A 94 -14.93 6.13 1.76
CA ARG A 94 -13.86 5.13 1.71
C ARG A 94 -13.20 5.05 0.33
N PHE A 95 -12.09 5.76 0.10
CA PHE A 95 -11.22 5.58 -1.06
C PHE A 95 -10.28 4.37 -0.89
N CYS A 96 -10.80 3.29 -0.31
CA CYS A 96 -10.22 1.95 -0.44
C CYS A 96 -11.12 1.20 -1.40
N ASN A 97 -10.81 1.24 -2.69
CA ASN A 97 -11.49 0.38 -3.64
C ASN A 97 -11.06 -1.06 -3.33
N SER A 98 -11.91 -1.85 -2.68
CA SER A 98 -11.65 -3.26 -2.34
C SER A 98 -11.56 -4.18 -3.57
N THR A 99 -11.52 -3.64 -4.78
CA THR A 99 -11.59 -4.42 -6.02
C THR A 99 -10.22 -4.86 -6.54
N ASP A 100 -9.10 -4.27 -6.09
CA ASP A 100 -7.77 -4.54 -6.66
C ASP A 100 -6.85 -5.44 -5.82
N ILE A 101 -7.38 -6.21 -4.86
CA ILE A 101 -6.64 -7.31 -4.19
C ILE A 101 -6.98 -8.67 -4.85
N SER A 102 -7.17 -8.68 -6.16
CA SER A 102 -7.37 -9.93 -6.93
C SER A 102 -6.39 -10.09 -8.10
N GLY A 103 -5.37 -9.25 -8.18
CA GLY A 103 -4.30 -9.37 -9.16
C GLY A 103 -3.29 -10.45 -8.78
N GLN A 104 -3.24 -11.51 -9.59
CA GLN A 104 -2.28 -12.63 -9.56
C GLN A 104 -2.71 -13.84 -8.69
N GLY A 105 -3.77 -14.51 -9.16
CA GLY A 105 -4.07 -15.88 -8.79
C GLY A 105 -3.02 -16.85 -9.31
N THR A 106 -1.89 -16.98 -8.61
CA THR A 106 -1.21 -18.28 -8.59
C THR A 106 -2.16 -19.25 -7.91
N LYS A 107 -2.62 -20.25 -8.67
CA LYS A 107 -3.49 -21.34 -8.21
C LYS A 107 -2.81 -22.13 -7.10
N VAL A 108 -2.81 -21.59 -5.89
CA VAL A 108 -2.57 -22.30 -4.66
C VAL A 108 -3.93 -22.35 -4.00
N GLU A 109 -4.49 -23.56 -3.95
CA GLU A 109 -5.69 -23.87 -3.20
C GLU A 109 -5.41 -23.65 -1.71
N ARG A 110 -5.41 -22.39 -1.27
CA ARG A 110 -5.50 -22.02 0.13
C ARG A 110 -6.96 -22.16 0.51
N VAL A 111 -7.43 -23.40 0.64
CA VAL A 111 -8.65 -23.67 1.40
C VAL A 111 -8.40 -23.16 2.81
N ASN A 112 -9.20 -22.17 3.23
CA ASN A 112 -9.13 -21.62 4.57
C ASN A 112 -9.41 -22.76 5.56
N MET A 113 -8.37 -23.30 6.20
CA MET A 113 -8.44 -24.48 7.08
C MET A 113 -9.45 -24.30 8.24
N LEU A 114 -9.74 -23.04 8.60
CA LEU A 114 -10.78 -22.67 9.56
C LEU A 114 -12.19 -22.91 9.01
N SER A 115 -12.41 -22.69 7.71
CA SER A 115 -13.72 -22.87 7.05
C SER A 115 -14.14 -24.35 7.01
N THR A 116 -13.21 -25.25 6.67
CA THR A 116 -13.45 -26.70 6.66
C THR A 116 -13.70 -27.25 8.06
N ALA A 117 -12.97 -26.77 9.07
CA ALA A 117 -13.17 -27.17 10.46
C ALA A 117 -14.54 -26.72 11.00
N VAL A 118 -14.97 -25.48 10.69
CA VAL A 118 -16.29 -24.97 11.09
C VAL A 118 -17.43 -25.74 10.42
N LEU A 119 -17.30 -26.10 9.13
CA LEU A 119 -18.27 -26.95 8.43
C LEU A 119 -18.36 -28.34 9.07
N GLY A 120 -17.22 -28.96 9.39
CA GLY A 120 -17.19 -30.26 10.09
C GLY A 120 -17.85 -30.20 11.47
N LEU A 121 -17.55 -29.17 12.27
CA LEU A 121 -18.14 -28.99 13.59
C LEU A 121 -19.67 -28.86 13.54
N ARG A 122 -20.21 -28.10 12.57
CA ARG A 122 -21.66 -27.94 12.39
C ARG A 122 -22.36 -29.27 12.08
N VAL A 123 -21.75 -30.11 11.25
CA VAL A 123 -22.30 -31.44 10.91
C VAL A 123 -22.28 -32.37 12.12
N VAL A 124 -21.18 -32.38 12.89
CA VAL A 124 -21.07 -33.20 14.11
C VAL A 124 -22.11 -32.79 15.14
N LEU A 125 -22.24 -31.48 15.42
CA LEU A 125 -23.23 -30.97 16.36
C LEU A 125 -24.66 -31.33 15.94
N ALA A 126 -25.02 -31.17 14.67
CA ALA A 126 -26.33 -31.54 14.16
C ALA A 126 -26.63 -33.04 14.32
N LYS A 127 -25.64 -33.91 14.02
CA LYS A 127 -25.77 -35.36 14.18
C LYS A 127 -25.93 -35.76 15.64
N SER A 128 -25.17 -35.15 16.55
CA SER A 128 -25.27 -35.41 18.00
C SER A 128 -26.61 -34.99 18.57
N ILE A 129 -27.13 -33.83 18.17
CA ILE A 129 -28.46 -33.36 18.59
C ILE A 129 -29.53 -34.34 18.09
N ALA A 130 -29.52 -34.72 16.82
CA ALA A 130 -30.50 -35.62 16.23
C ALA A 130 -30.48 -37.03 16.88
N PHE A 131 -29.29 -37.55 17.21
CA PHE A 131 -29.17 -38.86 17.85
C PHE A 131 -29.65 -38.82 19.30
N ASN A 132 -29.28 -37.79 20.05
CA ASN A 132 -29.74 -37.63 21.43
C ASN A 132 -31.25 -37.40 21.50
N THR A 133 -31.85 -36.65 20.57
CA THR A 133 -33.31 -36.48 20.53
C THR A 133 -34.02 -37.77 20.15
N LEU A 134 -33.54 -38.52 19.17
CA LEU A 134 -34.09 -39.84 18.81
C LEU A 134 -34.02 -40.83 19.98
N MET A 135 -32.91 -40.88 20.69
CA MET A 135 -32.74 -41.77 21.85
C MET A 135 -33.66 -41.37 23.00
N SER A 136 -33.80 -40.07 23.28
CA SER A 136 -34.77 -39.58 24.26
C SER A 136 -36.20 -39.95 23.87
N ILE A 137 -36.62 -39.73 22.63
CA ILE A 137 -37.96 -40.09 22.15
C ILE A 137 -38.19 -41.61 22.28
N LYS A 138 -37.18 -42.43 21.95
CA LYS A 138 -37.28 -43.89 22.07
C LYS A 138 -37.43 -44.35 23.53
N LEU A 139 -36.78 -43.70 24.49
CA LEU A 139 -36.94 -43.96 25.93
C LEU A 139 -38.28 -43.50 26.50
N PHE A 140 -38.98 -42.56 25.83
CA PHE A 140 -40.28 -42.06 26.27
C PHE A 140 -41.47 -42.77 25.60
N LEU A 141 -41.28 -43.35 24.41
CA LEU A 141 -42.34 -44.05 23.65
C LEU A 141 -42.36 -45.58 23.84
N PHE A 142 -41.35 -46.15 24.50
CA PHE A 142 -41.24 -47.55 24.92
C PHE A 142 -40.89 -47.62 26.41
#